data_AF-A0A8J6I5X5-F1
#
_entry.id   AF-A0A8J6I5X5-F1
#
_cell.length_a   1.000
_cell.length_b   1.000
_cell.length_c   1.000
_cell.angle_alpha   90.00
_cell.angle_beta   90.00
_cell.angle_gamma   90.00
#
_symmetry.space_group_name_H-M   'P 1'
#
loop_
_entity.id
_entity.type
_entity.pdbx_description
1 polymer ?
#
loop_
_entity_poly.entity_id
_entity_poly.type
_entity_poly.pdbx_seq_one_letter_code
_entity_poly.pdbx_strand_id
1 'polypeptide(L)' 'EHLCMAMRGIRKPGSRTITSALRGKFKTEEQSRLEAMSLLNLGR' A
#
# COMPACT_ATOMS: atom_id res chain seq x y z
N GLU A 1 -2.73 7.87 6.40
CA GLU A 1 -1.61 8.34 7.26
C GLU A 1 -1.76 7.74 8.65
N HIS A 2 -0.68 7.65 9.41
CA HIS A 2 -0.73 7.28 10.82
C HIS A 2 -0.61 8.53 11.69
N LEU A 3 -1.69 8.87 12.39
CA LEU A 3 -1.75 10.07 13.24
C LEU A 3 -0.74 10.04 14.40
N CYS A 4 -0.40 8.85 14.89
CA CYS A 4 0.65 8.69 15.90
C CYS A 4 2.04 9.11 15.39
N MET A 5 2.31 9.00 14.09
CA MET A 5 3.57 9.45 13.49
C MET A 5 3.54 10.94 13.15
N ALA A 6 2.36 11.49 12.84
CA ALA A 6 2.21 12.91 12.48
C ALA A 6 2.15 13.84 13.70
N MET A 7 1.41 13.45 14.74
CA MET A 7 1.11 14.32 15.89
C MET A 7 1.85 13.94 17.18
N ARG A 8 2.40 12.72 17.23
CA ARG A 8 3.12 12.18 18.41
C ARG A 8 4.49 11.65 17.96
N GLY A 9 5.36 11.34 18.91
CA GLY A 9 6.66 10.71 18.62
C GLY A 9 7.48 11.43 17.55
N ILE A 10 7.78 10.71 16.45
CA ILE A 10 8.68 11.10 15.34
C ILE A 10 8.24 12.34 14.52
N ARG A 11 6.98 12.79 14.63
CA ARG A 11 6.43 14.01 13.97
C ARG A 11 6.73 14.12 12.47
N LYS A 12 6.39 13.09 11.70
CA LYS A 12 6.52 13.05 10.23
C LYS A 12 5.15 13.10 9.54
N PRO A 13 4.57 14.30 9.32
CA PRO A 13 3.36 14.45 8.53
C PRO A 13 3.61 14.07 7.06
N GLY A 14 2.58 13.63 6.33
CA GLY A 14 2.69 13.19 4.94
C GLY A 14 3.18 11.74 4.76
N SER A 15 3.56 11.05 5.84
CA SER A 15 4.00 9.65 5.77
C SER A 15 2.83 8.71 5.43
N ARG A 16 2.97 7.99 4.32
CA ARG A 16 1.98 7.02 3.82
C ARG A 16 2.52 5.59 3.96
N THR A 17 1.83 4.77 4.73
CA THR A 17 2.07 3.33 4.81
C THR A 17 1.10 2.63 3.88
N ILE A 18 1.61 1.78 2.99
CA ILE A 18 0.82 0.95 2.08
C ILE A 18 1.06 -0.50 2.47
N THR A 19 0.00 -1.25 2.74
CA THR A 19 0.07 -2.68 3.06
C THR A 19 -0.77 -3.48 2.08
N SER A 20 -0.28 -4.66 1.72
CA SER A 20 -0.98 -5.60 0.85
C SER A 20 -0.85 -7.01 1.40
N ALA A 21 -1.91 -7.82 1.28
CA ALA A 21 -1.89 -9.23 1.61
C ALA A 21 -2.42 -10.03 0.41
N LEU A 22 -1.65 -11.02 -0.05
CA LEU A 22 -1.93 -11.76 -1.28
C LEU A 22 -2.30 -13.21 -0.96
N ARG A 23 -3.33 -13.73 -1.61
CA ARG A 23 -3.79 -15.12 -1.51
C ARG A 23 -4.17 -15.65 -2.89
N GLY A 24 -4.24 -16.97 -3.04
CA GLY A 24 -4.62 -17.63 -4.29
C GLY A 24 -3.74 -17.20 -5.46
N LYS A 25 -4.35 -16.99 -6.63
CA LYS A 25 -3.64 -16.66 -7.88
C LYS A 25 -2.78 -15.40 -7.77
N PHE A 26 -3.21 -14.36 -7.04
CA PHE A 26 -2.42 -13.14 -6.87
C PHE A 26 -1.12 -13.34 -6.05
N LYS A 27 -1.02 -14.44 -5.29
CA LYS A 27 0.22 -14.82 -4.61
C LYS A 27 1.19 -15.53 -5.57
N THR A 28 0.69 -16.41 -6.41
CA THR A 28 1.48 -17.29 -7.28
C THR A 28 1.80 -16.69 -8.64
N GLU A 29 0.85 -15.96 -9.23
CA GLU A 29 0.96 -15.32 -10.54
C GLU A 29 1.35 -13.85 -10.36
N GLU A 30 2.53 -13.50 -10.84
CA GLU A 30 3.06 -12.14 -10.75
C GLU A 30 2.33 -11.18 -11.69
N GLN A 31 2.03 -11.59 -12.93
CA GLN A 31 1.35 -10.74 -13.92
C GLN A 31 0.00 -10.25 -13.41
N SER A 32 -0.84 -11.17 -12.93
CA SER A 32 -2.14 -10.88 -12.31
C SER A 32 -2.03 -9.90 -11.14
N ARG A 33 -0.96 -10.01 -10.32
CA ARG A 33 -0.69 -9.06 -9.23
C ARG A 33 -0.28 -7.69 -9.74
N LEU A 34 0.57 -7.62 -10.75
CA LEU A 34 1.07 -6.36 -11.31
C LEU A 34 -0.04 -5.58 -12.01
N GLU A 35 -0.91 -6.26 -12.76
CA GLU A 35 -2.09 -5.63 -13.37
C GLU A 35 -2.99 -5.01 -12.30
N ALA A 36 -3.31 -5.75 -11.24
CA ALA A 36 -4.12 -5.24 -10.14
C ALA A 36 -3.46 -4.04 -9.43
N MET A 37 -2.16 -4.10 -9.14
CA MET A 37 -1.43 -3.00 -8.50
C MET A 37 -1.32 -1.77 -9.41
N SER A 38 -1.18 -1.97 -10.72
CA SER A 38 -1.18 -0.90 -11.71
C SER A 38 -2.52 -0.15 -11.74
N LEU A 39 -3.63 -0.89 -11.76
CA LEU A 39 -4.97 -0.31 -11.72
C LEU A 39 -5.23 0.46 -10.42
N LEU A 40 -4.80 -0.07 -9.27
CA LEU A 40 -4.93 0.60 -7.97
C LEU A 40 -4.13 1.90 -7.88
N ASN A 41 -2.99 1.98 -8.56
CA ASN A 41 -2.15 3.18 -8.59
C ASN A 41 -2.66 4.25 -9.56
N LEU A 42 -3.53 3.90 -10.52
CA LEU A 42 -4.04 4.84 -11.51
C LEU A 42 -5.05 5.86 -10.92
N GLY A 43 -5.73 5.48 -9.83
CA GLY A 43 -6.74 6.31 -9.16
C GLY A 43 -6.21 7.15 -8.00
N ARG A 44 -4.88 7.31 -7.87
CA ARG A 44 -4.23 7.89 -6.68
C ARG A 44 -3.49 9.19 -6.95
#